data_AF-A0A2M7M802-F1
#
_entry.id   AF-A0A2M7M802-F1
#
_cell.length_a   1.000
_cell.length_b   1.000
_cell.length_c   1.000
_cell.angle_alpha   90.00
_cell.angle_beta   90.00
_cell.angle_gamma   90.00
#
_symmetry.space_group_name_H-M   'P 1'
#
loop_
_entity.id
_entity.type
_entity.pdbx_description
1 polymer ?
#
loop_
_entity_poly.entity_id
_entity_poly.type
_entity_poly.pdbx_seq_one_letter_code
_entity_poly.pdbx_strand_id
1 'polypeptide(L)'
;MTMKTNTLKLTAGILSAGLLTGCGGIDGTTGTQLENDLNDAASSFSNYIDNITGKTKGTAITAQFIDSPVSNLQYKSNSYNEFTGANGVFSCVSGEEVEFVIGSVSLGTSICQAVITPQTLAAELKTVQTVNTTTNASGTKTSSGTIASKQAAPVLQDDDKVLNRVRLLMALDTDANPDNGITLPAVTEQAKVTATTLDFAALSFDNDVQSVLNKLQVNGSLVTKTAALTHFQKSVSGLPATYDTSTGSYDEYDENNTSNNNYENDDDHEDDDDHEGDDH
;
A
#
# COMPACT_ATOMS: atom_id res chain seq x y z
N MET A 1 -0.02 26.49 -35.80
CA MET A 1 0.26 25.07 -35.47
C MET A 1 -0.96 24.28 -35.91
N THR A 2 -0.85 23.60 -37.06
CA THR A 2 -1.97 23.00 -37.78
C THR A 2 -2.04 21.52 -37.42
N MET A 3 -3.12 21.08 -36.77
CA MET A 3 -3.32 19.65 -36.48
C MET A 3 -3.74 18.92 -37.77
N LYS A 4 -2.98 17.89 -38.15
CA LYS A 4 -3.32 16.95 -39.23
C LYS A 4 -4.01 15.74 -38.61
N THR A 5 -5.27 15.51 -38.96
CA THR A 5 -6.00 14.26 -38.69
C THR A 5 -5.68 13.23 -39.75
N ASN A 6 -5.10 12.09 -39.34
CA ASN A 6 -4.87 10.92 -40.19
C ASN A 6 -6.11 10.03 -40.18
N THR A 7 -6.81 9.94 -41.31
CA THR A 7 -7.85 8.93 -41.55
C THR A 7 -7.24 7.67 -42.15
N LEU A 8 -7.38 6.54 -41.46
CA LEU A 8 -6.95 5.22 -41.92
C LEU A 8 -8.03 4.63 -42.85
N LYS A 9 -7.66 4.33 -44.10
CA LYS A 9 -8.53 3.61 -45.06
C LYS A 9 -8.30 2.11 -44.90
N LEU A 10 -9.36 1.38 -44.54
CA LEU A 10 -9.33 -0.08 -44.51
C LEU A 10 -9.88 -0.62 -45.84
N THR A 11 -9.00 -1.26 -46.61
CA THR A 11 -9.36 -1.91 -47.89
C THR A 11 -9.64 -3.38 -47.60
N ALA A 12 -10.87 -3.82 -47.84
CA ALA A 12 -11.27 -5.22 -47.70
C ALA A 12 -10.85 -6.01 -48.95
N GLY A 13 -9.94 -6.97 -48.79
CA GLY A 13 -9.58 -7.96 -49.79
C GLY A 13 -10.19 -9.31 -49.45
N ILE A 14 -11.16 -9.75 -50.26
CA ILE A 14 -11.79 -11.07 -50.16
C ILE A 14 -10.92 -12.05 -50.97
N LEU A 15 -10.44 -13.12 -50.34
CA LEU A 15 -9.98 -14.32 -51.04
C LEU A 15 -10.45 -15.58 -50.28
N SER A 16 -11.47 -16.22 -50.84
CA SER A 16 -11.84 -17.64 -50.73
C SER A 16 -10.72 -18.52 -51.33
N ALA A 17 -10.52 -19.81 -51.04
CA ALA A 17 -11.13 -20.83 -50.20
C ALA A 17 -10.10 -21.99 -50.06
N GLY A 18 -10.22 -22.85 -49.05
CA GLY A 18 -9.44 -24.09 -48.96
C GLY A 18 -9.78 -24.93 -47.73
N LEU A 19 -10.75 -25.83 -47.89
CA LEU A 19 -11.26 -26.77 -46.89
C LEU A 19 -10.19 -27.80 -46.48
N LEU A 20 -10.01 -27.99 -45.16
CA LEU A 20 -9.81 -29.32 -44.58
C LEU A 20 -10.66 -29.45 -43.32
N THR A 21 -11.64 -30.33 -43.40
CA THR A 21 -12.54 -30.74 -42.32
C THR A 21 -11.76 -31.66 -41.37
N GLY A 22 -11.34 -31.11 -40.23
CA GLY A 22 -10.96 -31.89 -39.05
C GLY A 22 -12.10 -31.83 -38.04
N CYS A 23 -12.84 -32.92 -37.90
CA CYS A 23 -13.88 -33.08 -36.88
C CYS A 23 -13.20 -33.46 -35.55
N GLY A 24 -12.93 -32.47 -34.71
CA GLY A 24 -12.63 -32.65 -33.29
C GLY A 24 -13.72 -31.92 -32.49
N GLY A 25 -14.58 -32.67 -31.82
CA GLY A 25 -15.67 -32.12 -31.01
C GLY A 25 -15.13 -31.28 -29.86
N ILE A 26 -15.52 -30.01 -29.84
CA ILE A 26 -15.35 -29.10 -28.71
C ILE A 26 -16.76 -28.68 -28.35
N ASP A 27 -17.24 -29.12 -27.19
CA ASP A 27 -18.51 -28.68 -26.64
C ASP A 27 -18.48 -27.16 -26.46
N GLY A 28 -19.60 -26.54 -26.83
CA GLY A 28 -19.72 -25.09 -26.95
C GLY A 28 -19.40 -24.35 -25.66
N THR A 29 -18.62 -23.28 -25.79
CA THR A 29 -18.87 -22.04 -25.05
C THR A 29 -18.49 -20.90 -25.97
N THR A 30 -19.50 -20.38 -26.68
CA THR A 30 -19.41 -19.13 -27.43
C THR A 30 -19.60 -18.00 -26.43
N GLY A 31 -18.51 -17.33 -26.06
CA GLY A 31 -18.51 -16.18 -25.17
C GLY A 31 -17.27 -16.12 -24.27
N THR A 32 -16.66 -14.95 -24.21
CA THR A 32 -15.93 -14.42 -23.04
C THR A 32 -14.56 -14.97 -22.63
N GLN A 33 -13.75 -15.65 -23.45
CA GLN A 33 -12.36 -15.95 -23.03
C GLN A 33 -11.45 -14.70 -22.93
N LEU A 34 -11.69 -13.65 -23.73
CA LEU A 34 -10.93 -12.39 -23.62
C LEU A 34 -11.42 -11.47 -22.48
N GLU A 35 -12.68 -11.62 -22.06
CA GLU A 35 -13.24 -10.86 -20.93
C GLU A 35 -12.97 -11.55 -19.59
N ASN A 36 -12.86 -12.88 -19.56
CA ASN A 36 -12.55 -13.64 -18.35
C ASN A 36 -11.09 -13.47 -17.92
N ASP A 37 -10.12 -13.42 -18.85
CA ASP A 37 -8.70 -13.25 -18.51
C ASP A 37 -8.37 -11.85 -17.93
N LEU A 38 -9.10 -10.81 -18.37
CA LEU A 38 -8.98 -9.46 -17.80
C LEU A 38 -9.63 -9.36 -16.41
N ASN A 39 -10.74 -10.07 -16.20
CA ASN A 39 -11.41 -10.13 -14.91
C ASN A 39 -10.62 -10.94 -13.87
N ASP A 40 -9.86 -11.95 -14.29
CA ASP A 40 -9.07 -12.81 -13.39
C ASP A 40 -7.75 -12.14 -12.94
N ALA A 41 -7.14 -11.32 -13.80
CA ALA A 41 -6.03 -10.45 -13.43
C ALA A 41 -6.48 -9.28 -12.52
N ALA A 42 -7.66 -8.72 -12.80
CA ALA A 42 -8.25 -7.65 -11.99
C ALA A 42 -8.73 -8.14 -10.60
N SER A 43 -9.30 -9.35 -10.52
CA SER A 43 -9.71 -9.98 -9.27
C SER A 43 -8.51 -10.31 -8.39
N SER A 44 -7.44 -10.84 -8.97
CA SER A 44 -6.22 -11.19 -8.23
C SER A 44 -5.43 -9.96 -7.76
N PHE A 45 -5.42 -8.87 -8.55
CA PHE A 45 -4.88 -7.58 -8.10
C PHE A 45 -5.76 -6.95 -7.02
N SER A 46 -7.09 -7.10 -7.10
CA SER A 46 -8.00 -6.73 -6.00
C SER A 46 -7.63 -7.52 -4.74
N ASN A 47 -7.49 -8.85 -4.81
CA ASN A 47 -7.16 -9.67 -3.65
C ASN A 47 -5.84 -9.29 -2.97
N TYR A 48 -4.80 -8.91 -3.72
CA TYR A 48 -3.54 -8.45 -3.13
C TYR A 48 -3.67 -7.10 -2.42
N ILE A 49 -4.41 -6.16 -3.01
CA ILE A 49 -4.71 -4.87 -2.40
C ILE A 49 -5.67 -5.04 -1.21
N ASP A 50 -6.67 -5.90 -1.33
CA ASP A 50 -7.61 -6.25 -0.28
C ASP A 50 -6.87 -6.90 0.89
N ASN A 51 -5.76 -7.61 0.63
CA ASN A 51 -4.88 -8.16 1.67
C ASN A 51 -4.02 -7.08 2.34
N ILE A 52 -3.37 -6.19 1.59
CA ILE A 52 -2.63 -5.05 2.16
C ILE A 52 -3.54 -4.15 3.00
N THR A 53 -4.70 -3.81 2.45
CA THR A 53 -5.60 -2.79 3.01
C THR A 53 -6.70 -3.36 3.88
N GLY A 54 -6.92 -4.69 3.87
CA GLY A 54 -8.04 -5.27 4.60
C GLY A 54 -9.42 -4.87 4.11
N LYS A 55 -9.51 -4.18 2.98
CA LYS A 55 -10.71 -3.53 2.47
C LYS A 55 -10.81 -3.73 0.98
N THR A 56 -12.03 -3.91 0.48
CA THR A 56 -12.28 -4.01 -0.95
C THR A 56 -11.74 -2.78 -1.67
N LYS A 57 -10.92 -2.99 -2.70
CA LYS A 57 -10.40 -1.97 -3.59
C LYS A 57 -11.49 -0.98 -4.01
N GLY A 58 -11.18 0.31 -3.97
CA GLY A 58 -12.16 1.36 -4.27
C GLY A 58 -12.96 1.84 -3.06
N THR A 59 -12.80 1.21 -1.89
CA THR A 59 -13.42 1.67 -0.63
C THR A 59 -12.62 2.83 -0.04
N ALA A 60 -13.30 3.93 0.30
CA ALA A 60 -12.68 5.00 1.08
C ALA A 60 -12.42 4.55 2.52
N ILE A 61 -11.20 4.77 3.02
CA ILE A 61 -10.75 4.41 4.36
C ILE A 61 -10.20 5.63 5.08
N THR A 62 -10.23 5.57 6.42
CA THR A 62 -9.52 6.48 7.30
C THR A 62 -8.21 5.82 7.71
N ALA A 63 -7.09 6.47 7.41
CA ALA A 63 -5.74 5.98 7.66
C ALA A 63 -4.95 6.98 8.52
N GLN A 64 -3.75 6.58 8.97
CA GLN A 64 -2.86 7.42 9.76
C GLN A 64 -1.43 7.40 9.21
N PHE A 65 -0.78 8.58 9.17
CA PHE A 65 0.64 8.68 8.90
C PHE A 65 1.43 8.77 10.22
N ILE A 66 2.35 7.81 10.46
CA ILE A 66 2.99 7.60 11.76
C ILE A 66 4.53 7.66 11.66
N ASP A 67 5.08 8.69 12.30
CA ASP A 67 6.45 8.93 12.79
C ASP A 67 6.35 9.74 14.10
N SER A 68 5.63 9.16 15.06
CA SER A 68 4.58 9.82 15.85
C SER A 68 3.50 10.42 14.94
N PRO A 69 2.28 10.71 15.44
CA PRO A 69 1.24 11.19 14.54
C PRO A 69 1.65 12.49 13.84
N VAL A 70 1.76 12.47 12.50
CA VAL A 70 2.28 13.61 11.72
C VAL A 70 1.13 14.44 11.17
N SER A 71 0.94 15.64 11.69
CA SER A 71 -0.09 16.57 11.23
C SER A 71 0.44 17.57 10.21
N ASN A 72 -0.48 18.07 9.37
CA ASN A 72 -0.21 19.07 8.35
C ASN A 72 0.78 18.59 7.26
N LEU A 73 0.84 17.29 7.00
CA LEU A 73 1.58 16.69 5.90
C LEU A 73 0.66 16.58 4.67
N GLN A 74 1.07 17.11 3.52
CA GLN A 74 0.26 16.99 2.31
C GLN A 74 0.30 15.57 1.79
N TYR A 75 -0.85 15.05 1.35
CA TYR A 75 -0.95 13.78 0.64
C TYR A 75 -1.78 13.92 -0.63
N LYS A 76 -1.43 13.16 -1.66
CA LYS A 76 -2.03 13.22 -2.99
C LYS A 76 -2.30 11.81 -3.50
N SER A 77 -3.52 11.58 -3.97
CA SER A 77 -3.93 10.40 -4.72
C SER A 77 -4.81 10.83 -5.89
N ASN A 78 -5.40 9.87 -6.61
CA ASN A 78 -6.38 10.20 -7.64
C ASN A 78 -7.66 10.81 -7.03
N SER A 79 -8.01 10.40 -5.81
CA SER A 79 -9.24 10.82 -5.13
C SER A 79 -9.04 11.98 -4.15
N TYR A 80 -7.83 12.19 -3.60
CA TYR A 80 -7.58 13.18 -2.56
C TYR A 80 -6.35 14.05 -2.84
N ASN A 81 -6.37 15.29 -2.39
CA ASN A 81 -5.21 16.19 -2.38
C ASN A 81 -5.37 17.15 -1.20
N GLU A 82 -5.08 16.64 -0.01
CA GLU A 82 -5.39 17.27 1.27
C GLU A 82 -4.19 17.16 2.21
N PHE A 83 -4.40 17.49 3.49
CA PHE A 83 -3.38 17.42 4.54
C PHE A 83 -3.79 16.46 5.64
N THR A 84 -2.83 15.77 6.24
CA THR A 84 -3.07 14.99 7.46
C THR A 84 -3.57 15.90 8.58
N GLY A 85 -4.58 15.44 9.30
CA GLY A 85 -5.16 16.14 10.43
C GLY A 85 -4.41 15.88 11.75
N ALA A 86 -5.09 16.19 12.85
CA ALA A 86 -4.64 15.76 14.17
C ALA A 86 -4.50 14.24 14.24
N ASN A 87 -3.58 13.75 15.06
CA ASN A 87 -3.25 12.33 15.16
C ASN A 87 -2.85 11.69 13.81
N GLY A 88 -2.32 12.48 12.87
CA GLY A 88 -1.83 11.98 11.58
C GLY A 88 -2.92 11.41 10.66
N VAL A 89 -4.19 11.66 10.97
CA VAL A 89 -5.32 11.07 10.26
C VAL A 89 -5.43 11.63 8.84
N PHE A 90 -5.66 10.77 7.85
CA PHE A 90 -5.98 11.15 6.48
C PHE A 90 -7.01 10.19 5.87
N SER A 91 -7.58 10.56 4.72
CA SER A 91 -8.51 9.71 3.98
C SER A 91 -7.89 9.27 2.67
N CYS A 92 -8.05 8.02 2.29
CA CYS A 92 -7.62 7.53 0.98
C CYS A 92 -8.55 6.43 0.49
N VAL A 93 -8.43 6.03 -0.76
CA VAL A 93 -9.20 4.91 -1.31
C VAL A 93 -8.30 3.68 -1.39
N SER A 94 -8.76 2.55 -0.83
CA SER A 94 -8.04 1.28 -0.88
C SER A 94 -7.63 0.95 -2.32
N GLY A 95 -6.35 0.64 -2.50
CA GLY A 95 -5.74 0.34 -3.79
C GLY A 95 -5.27 1.53 -4.62
N GLU A 96 -5.55 2.76 -4.19
CA GLU A 96 -4.90 3.93 -4.78
C GLU A 96 -3.47 4.08 -4.27
N GLU A 97 -2.60 4.59 -5.14
CA GLU A 97 -1.29 5.08 -4.76
C GLU A 97 -1.45 6.47 -4.14
N VAL A 98 -0.82 6.68 -2.99
CA VAL A 98 -0.83 7.92 -2.22
C VAL A 98 0.61 8.42 -2.12
N GLU A 99 0.86 9.62 -2.61
CA GLU A 99 2.12 10.35 -2.47
C GLU A 99 2.04 11.31 -1.28
N PHE A 100 3.07 11.33 -0.44
CA PHE A 100 3.20 12.30 0.65
C PHE A 100 4.26 13.34 0.29
N VAL A 101 3.95 14.63 0.48
CA VAL A 101 4.80 15.74 0.03
C VAL A 101 4.88 16.88 1.04
N ILE A 102 6.00 17.61 0.99
CA ILE A 102 6.22 18.87 1.71
C ILE A 102 6.62 19.91 0.67
N GLY A 103 5.69 20.78 0.28
CA GLY A 103 5.87 21.67 -0.88
C GLY A 103 6.12 20.86 -2.16
N SER A 104 7.29 20.99 -2.76
CA SER A 104 7.72 20.19 -3.93
C SER A 104 8.54 18.94 -3.59
N VAL A 105 8.85 18.69 -2.31
CA VAL A 105 9.64 17.51 -1.90
C VAL A 105 8.70 16.34 -1.71
N SER A 106 8.88 15.29 -2.52
CA SER A 106 8.18 14.01 -2.34
C SER A 106 8.88 13.19 -1.25
N LEU A 107 8.15 12.83 -0.19
CA LEU A 107 8.63 11.88 0.82
C LEU A 107 8.55 10.44 0.29
N GLY A 108 7.73 10.19 -0.72
CA GLY A 108 7.54 8.89 -1.33
C GLY A 108 6.07 8.55 -1.54
N THR A 109 5.86 7.38 -2.10
CA THR A 109 4.55 6.85 -2.49
C THR A 109 4.31 5.51 -1.82
N SER A 110 3.08 5.24 -1.41
CA SER A 110 2.64 3.92 -0.94
C SER A 110 1.25 3.62 -1.49
N ILE A 111 0.86 2.35 -1.50
CA ILE A 111 -0.56 2.01 -1.59
C ILE A 111 -1.27 2.51 -0.31
N CYS A 112 -2.49 3.02 -0.47
CA CYS A 112 -3.38 3.39 0.63
C CYS A 112 -3.63 2.19 1.56
N GLN A 113 -3.34 2.31 2.85
CA GLN A 113 -3.50 1.29 3.90
C GLN A 113 -3.73 2.00 5.24
N ALA A 114 -4.28 1.34 6.29
CA ALA A 114 -4.63 2.05 7.54
C ALA A 114 -3.46 2.76 8.23
N VAL A 115 -2.21 2.27 8.10
CA VAL A 115 -1.04 2.94 8.66
C VAL A 115 0.07 3.04 7.63
N ILE A 116 0.54 4.25 7.38
CA ILE A 116 1.71 4.52 6.53
C ILE A 116 2.79 5.18 7.40
N THR A 117 4.03 4.69 7.30
CA THR A 117 5.17 5.23 8.04
C THR A 117 6.27 5.68 7.06
N PRO A 118 7.28 6.44 7.52
CA PRO A 118 8.52 6.65 6.75
C PRO A 118 9.17 5.35 6.24
N GLN A 119 9.03 4.25 6.99
CA GLN A 119 9.49 2.92 6.56
C GLN A 119 8.65 2.39 5.39
N THR A 120 7.33 2.52 5.46
CA THR A 120 6.43 2.18 4.33
C THR A 120 6.80 2.97 3.07
N LEU A 121 7.01 4.28 3.16
CA LEU A 121 7.38 5.13 2.01
C LEU A 121 8.76 4.83 1.43
N ALA A 122 9.66 4.28 2.25
CA ALA A 122 10.98 3.88 1.84
C ALA A 122 10.99 2.52 1.13
N ALA A 123 9.94 1.71 1.31
CA ALA A 123 9.82 0.43 0.65
C ALA A 123 9.56 0.67 -0.83
N GLU A 124 10.49 0.26 -1.69
CA GLU A 124 10.28 0.32 -3.13
C GLU A 124 9.15 -0.65 -3.51
N LEU A 125 8.13 -0.13 -4.20
CA LEU A 125 7.12 -0.98 -4.83
C LEU A 125 7.72 -1.65 -6.07
N LYS A 126 8.16 -2.90 -5.93
CA LYS A 126 8.66 -3.70 -7.04
C LYS A 126 7.50 -4.37 -7.74
N THR A 127 7.50 -4.33 -9.07
CA THR A 127 6.56 -5.15 -9.84
C THR A 127 7.03 -6.60 -9.76
N VAL A 128 6.33 -7.42 -8.99
CA VAL A 128 6.53 -8.86 -8.90
C VAL A 128 5.61 -9.50 -9.92
N GLN A 129 6.22 -10.26 -10.83
CA GLN A 129 5.49 -10.98 -11.85
C GLN A 129 5.32 -12.44 -11.41
N THR A 130 4.13 -12.78 -10.89
CA THR A 130 3.82 -14.12 -10.43
C THR A 130 3.17 -14.92 -11.57
N VAL A 131 3.73 -16.08 -11.88
CA VAL A 131 3.12 -17.04 -12.83
C VAL A 131 2.21 -17.95 -12.02
N ASN A 132 0.91 -17.92 -12.30
CA ASN A 132 -0.02 -18.86 -11.68
C ASN A 132 0.27 -20.26 -12.20
N THR A 133 0.76 -21.13 -11.32
CA THR A 133 0.97 -22.56 -11.62
C THR A 133 -0.10 -23.39 -10.93
N THR A 134 -1.05 -23.92 -11.69
CA THR A 134 -1.96 -24.95 -11.20
C THR A 134 -1.31 -26.32 -11.35
N THR A 135 -1.37 -27.15 -10.31
CA THR A 135 -0.93 -28.55 -10.39
C THR A 135 -2.19 -29.42 -10.36
N ASN A 136 -2.44 -30.17 -11.43
CA ASN A 136 -3.58 -31.09 -11.44
C ASN A 136 -3.32 -32.31 -10.54
N ALA A 137 -4.36 -33.12 -10.28
CA ALA A 137 -4.26 -34.34 -9.47
C ALA A 137 -3.25 -35.38 -10.00
N SER A 138 -2.83 -35.25 -11.27
CA SER A 138 -1.78 -36.06 -11.89
C SER A 138 -0.37 -35.50 -11.69
N GLY A 139 -0.20 -34.40 -10.93
CA GLY A 139 1.08 -33.75 -10.71
C GLY A 139 1.57 -32.87 -11.88
N THR A 140 0.75 -32.67 -12.91
CA THR A 140 1.12 -31.82 -14.05
C THR A 140 0.92 -30.36 -13.68
N LYS A 141 2.00 -29.57 -13.77
CA LYS A 141 1.99 -28.11 -13.56
C LYS A 141 1.60 -27.41 -14.88
N THR A 142 0.54 -26.63 -14.86
CA THR A 142 0.12 -25.75 -15.95
C THR A 142 0.25 -24.31 -15.51
N SER A 143 1.00 -23.50 -16.29
CA SER A 143 1.11 -22.06 -16.08
C SER A 143 -0.04 -21.37 -16.80
N SER A 144 -0.94 -20.70 -16.07
CA SER A 144 -2.11 -20.00 -16.63
C SER A 144 -2.00 -18.51 -16.33
N GLY A 145 -1.54 -17.73 -17.31
CA GLY A 145 -1.42 -16.27 -17.16
C GLY A 145 -0.24 -15.80 -16.32
N THR A 146 -0.06 -14.48 -16.30
CA THR A 146 1.05 -13.80 -15.65
C THR A 146 0.50 -12.56 -14.95
N ILE A 147 0.58 -12.52 -13.63
CA ILE A 147 0.06 -11.42 -12.82
C ILE A 147 1.22 -10.52 -12.42
N ALA A 148 1.09 -9.22 -12.62
CA ALA A 148 2.00 -8.22 -12.09
C ALA A 148 1.38 -7.63 -10.80
N SER A 149 1.97 -7.89 -9.65
CA SER A 149 1.65 -7.22 -8.38
C SER A 149 2.73 -6.19 -8.05
N LYS A 150 2.38 -5.10 -7.36
CA LYS A 150 3.36 -4.17 -6.79
C LYS A 150 3.64 -4.59 -5.35
N GLN A 151 4.75 -5.27 -5.09
CA GLN A 151 5.14 -5.67 -3.74
C GLN A 151 6.19 -4.73 -3.16
N ALA A 152 5.97 -4.28 -1.93
CA ALA A 152 6.96 -3.55 -1.14
C ALA A 152 8.19 -4.44 -0.87
N ALA A 153 9.38 -3.99 -1.27
CA ALA A 153 10.62 -4.66 -0.89
C ALA A 153 10.91 -4.44 0.60
N PRO A 154 11.45 -5.44 1.33
CA PRO A 154 11.83 -5.28 2.73
C PRO A 154 12.77 -4.10 2.92
N VAL A 155 12.47 -3.23 3.88
CA VAL A 155 13.31 -2.10 4.26
C VAL A 155 13.40 -2.04 5.79
N LEU A 156 14.62 -1.97 6.31
CA LEU A 156 14.87 -1.91 7.75
C LEU A 156 14.73 -0.47 8.27
N GLN A 157 14.39 -0.33 9.54
CA GLN A 157 14.19 0.98 10.19
C GLN A 157 15.47 1.82 10.25
N ASP A 158 16.64 1.19 10.25
CA ASP A 158 17.95 1.84 10.27
C ASP A 158 18.52 2.11 8.87
N ASP A 159 17.77 1.79 7.80
CA ASP A 159 18.15 2.15 6.43
C ASP A 159 18.21 3.68 6.29
N ASP A 160 19.28 4.16 5.66
CA ASP A 160 19.53 5.59 5.46
C ASP A 160 18.32 6.33 4.86
N LYS A 161 17.60 5.70 3.93
CA LYS A 161 16.43 6.34 3.31
C LYS A 161 15.25 6.46 4.28
N VAL A 162 15.08 5.51 5.21
CA VAL A 162 14.07 5.61 6.28
C VAL A 162 14.49 6.72 7.24
N LEU A 163 15.71 6.65 7.75
CA LEU A 163 16.22 7.61 8.73
C LEU A 163 16.23 9.04 8.18
N ASN A 164 16.55 9.24 6.91
CA ASN A 164 16.57 10.58 6.32
C ASN A 164 15.16 11.19 6.20
N ARG A 165 14.10 10.38 6.01
CA ARG A 165 12.70 10.86 6.09
C ARG A 165 12.34 11.27 7.51
N VAL A 166 12.64 10.41 8.48
CA VAL A 166 12.39 10.66 9.91
C VAL A 166 13.12 11.93 10.37
N ARG A 167 14.41 12.06 10.01
CA ARG A 167 15.23 13.24 10.34
C ARG A 167 14.64 14.52 9.78
N LEU A 168 14.10 14.49 8.56
CA LEU A 168 13.42 15.64 7.98
C LEU A 168 12.14 15.97 8.76
N LEU A 169 11.29 14.99 9.05
CA LEU A 169 10.04 15.20 9.79
C LEU A 169 10.30 15.78 11.18
N MET A 170 11.21 15.17 11.96
CA MET A 170 11.59 15.68 13.28
C MET A 170 12.23 17.07 13.24
N ALA A 171 13.03 17.37 12.20
CA ALA A 171 13.65 18.69 12.05
C ALA A 171 12.64 19.79 11.68
N LEU A 172 11.50 19.41 11.09
CA LEU A 172 10.43 20.31 10.70
C LEU A 172 9.35 20.47 11.77
N ASP A 173 9.41 19.69 12.83
CA ASP A 173 8.46 19.75 13.92
C ASP A 173 8.47 21.13 14.59
N THR A 174 7.32 21.79 14.59
CA THR A 174 7.21 23.21 14.95
C THR A 174 7.48 23.52 16.42
N ASP A 175 7.31 22.55 17.31
CA ASP A 175 7.62 22.67 18.74
C ASP A 175 8.89 21.91 19.16
N ALA A 176 9.57 21.28 18.20
CA ALA A 176 10.77 20.46 18.39
C ALA A 176 10.61 19.34 19.43
N ASN A 177 9.39 18.82 19.61
CA ASN A 177 9.10 17.74 20.55
C ASN A 177 8.30 16.62 19.89
N PRO A 178 8.96 15.73 19.13
CA PRO A 178 8.25 14.76 18.32
C PRO A 178 7.54 13.67 19.15
N ASP A 179 7.80 13.60 20.46
CA ASP A 179 7.13 12.69 21.42
C ASP A 179 5.64 13.01 21.63
N ASN A 180 5.18 14.23 21.34
CA ASN A 180 3.78 14.63 21.45
C ASN A 180 3.03 14.63 20.10
N GLY A 181 3.65 14.06 19.06
CA GLY A 181 3.24 14.19 17.67
C GLY A 181 4.21 15.09 16.90
N ILE A 182 4.17 15.02 15.58
CA ILE A 182 4.94 15.93 14.72
C ILE A 182 3.96 16.89 14.08
N THR A 183 4.17 18.20 14.29
CA THR A 183 3.38 19.23 13.62
C THR A 183 4.24 19.93 12.59
N LEU A 184 3.95 19.72 11.31
CA LEU A 184 4.70 20.36 10.22
C LEU A 184 4.33 21.84 10.06
N PRO A 185 5.25 22.66 9.50
CA PRO A 185 5.01 24.10 9.30
C PRO A 185 3.76 24.38 8.48
N ALA A 186 3.10 25.52 8.70
CA ALA A 186 1.87 25.87 8.00
C ALA A 186 1.97 25.71 6.47
N VAL A 187 0.86 25.37 5.80
CA VAL A 187 0.82 25.12 4.34
C VAL A 187 1.44 26.26 3.53
N THR A 188 1.27 27.52 3.97
CA THR A 188 1.86 28.70 3.34
C THR A 188 3.39 28.73 3.41
N GLU A 189 3.98 28.17 4.46
CA GLU A 189 5.43 28.00 4.60
C GLU A 189 5.91 26.82 3.75
N GLN A 190 5.19 25.70 3.76
CA GLN A 190 5.50 24.54 2.91
C GLN A 190 5.55 24.91 1.41
N ALA A 191 4.64 25.78 0.97
CA ALA A 191 4.61 26.26 -0.41
C ALA A 191 5.88 27.03 -0.86
N LYS A 192 6.73 27.49 0.08
CA LYS A 192 8.03 28.11 -0.23
C LYS A 192 9.06 27.10 -0.73
N VAL A 193 8.87 25.82 -0.43
CA VAL A 193 9.72 24.74 -0.94
C VAL A 193 9.30 24.41 -2.37
N THR A 194 9.88 25.12 -3.33
CA THR A 194 9.63 24.90 -4.78
C THR A 194 10.86 24.36 -5.50
N ALA A 195 10.63 23.52 -6.50
CA ALA A 195 11.64 22.97 -7.42
C ALA A 195 12.84 22.31 -6.73
N THR A 196 12.64 21.76 -5.53
CA THR A 196 13.66 21.00 -4.81
C THR A 196 13.40 19.50 -5.01
N THR A 197 14.33 18.82 -5.67
CA THR A 197 14.44 17.36 -5.60
C THR A 197 15.34 17.00 -4.42
N LEU A 198 14.87 16.11 -3.55
CA LEU A 198 15.64 15.62 -2.41
C LEU A 198 15.70 14.10 -2.50
N ASP A 199 16.90 13.55 -2.62
CA ASP A 199 17.11 12.10 -2.64
C ASP A 199 17.43 11.62 -1.22
N PHE A 200 16.50 10.89 -0.63
CA PHE A 200 16.65 10.35 0.72
C PHE A 200 17.68 9.22 0.81
N ALA A 201 18.08 8.60 -0.30
CA ALA A 201 19.13 7.59 -0.33
C ALA A 201 20.53 8.18 -0.58
N ALA A 202 20.63 9.48 -0.88
CA ALA A 202 21.89 10.10 -1.21
C ALA A 202 22.83 10.20 0.00
N LEU A 203 24.10 9.85 -0.19
CA LEU A 203 25.15 10.09 0.81
C LEU A 203 25.36 11.59 1.12
N SER A 204 24.94 12.47 0.20
CA SER A 204 24.98 13.92 0.34
C SER A 204 23.75 14.52 1.04
N PHE A 205 22.79 13.69 1.50
CA PHE A 205 21.51 14.14 2.06
C PHE A 205 21.64 15.28 3.07
N ASP A 206 22.59 15.18 4.01
CA ASP A 206 22.82 16.19 5.06
C ASP A 206 23.13 17.59 4.52
N ASN A 207 23.71 17.69 3.32
CA ASN A 207 23.94 18.94 2.62
C ASN A 207 22.73 19.35 1.77
N ASP A 208 22.13 18.39 1.07
CA ASP A 208 21.04 18.64 0.11
C ASP A 208 19.77 19.15 0.82
N VAL A 209 19.49 18.61 2.00
CA VAL A 209 18.32 18.94 2.81
C VAL A 209 18.38 20.36 3.39
N GLN A 210 19.56 20.97 3.51
CA GLN A 210 19.71 22.32 4.10
C GLN A 210 18.93 23.37 3.31
N SER A 211 18.82 23.19 1.99
CA SER A 211 18.01 24.08 1.16
C SER A 211 16.52 24.06 1.52
N VAL A 212 15.99 22.91 1.95
CA VAL A 212 14.61 22.73 2.40
C VAL A 212 14.42 23.36 3.77
N LEU A 213 15.31 23.04 4.72
CA LEU A 213 15.24 23.56 6.09
C LEU A 213 15.31 25.10 6.12
N ASN A 214 16.24 25.69 5.35
CA ASN A 214 16.37 27.14 5.25
C ASN A 214 15.11 27.82 4.67
N LYS A 215 14.47 27.21 3.66
CA LYS A 215 13.25 27.75 3.04
C LYS A 215 12.05 27.72 3.99
N LEU A 216 11.97 26.70 4.84
CA LEU A 216 10.91 26.55 5.84
C LEU A 216 11.16 27.36 7.10
N GLN A 217 12.26 28.11 7.17
CA GLN A 217 12.64 28.95 8.30
C GLN A 217 12.67 28.18 9.62
N VAL A 218 12.97 26.89 9.56
CA VAL A 218 13.14 26.11 10.78
C VAL A 218 14.49 26.49 11.38
N ASN A 219 14.46 27.07 12.58
CA ASN A 219 15.68 27.40 13.34
C ASN A 219 16.36 26.15 13.94
N GLY A 220 15.96 24.95 13.52
CA GLY A 220 16.44 23.66 13.98
C GLY A 220 17.56 23.11 13.10
N SER A 221 18.54 22.48 13.73
CA SER A 221 19.54 21.66 13.02
C SER A 221 18.91 20.33 12.62
N LEU A 222 19.37 19.78 11.49
CA LEU A 222 19.03 18.41 11.09
C LEU A 222 19.37 17.42 12.22
N VAL A 223 18.39 16.63 12.63
CA VAL A 223 18.53 15.64 13.71
C VAL A 223 19.54 14.56 13.33
N THR A 224 20.24 13.96 14.31
CA THR A 224 21.19 12.86 14.04
C THR A 224 20.46 11.58 13.66
N LYS A 225 21.10 10.70 12.88
CA LYS A 225 20.55 9.37 12.55
C LYS A 225 20.21 8.53 13.78
N THR A 226 21.03 8.61 14.83
CA THR A 226 20.78 7.88 16.09
C THR A 226 19.52 8.37 16.78
N ALA A 227 19.34 9.69 16.91
CA ALA A 227 18.13 10.25 17.52
C ALA A 227 16.88 9.92 16.69
N ALA A 228 16.98 9.98 15.36
CA ALA A 228 15.90 9.58 14.46
C ALA A 228 15.53 8.10 14.60
N LEU A 229 16.52 7.20 14.68
CA LEU A 229 16.26 5.77 14.87
C LEU A 229 15.56 5.51 16.22
N THR A 230 16.04 6.13 17.30
CA THR A 230 15.42 5.99 18.63
C THR A 230 13.98 6.49 18.64
N HIS A 231 13.73 7.67 18.05
CA HIS A 231 12.38 8.23 17.91
C HIS A 231 11.46 7.30 17.11
N PHE A 232 11.92 6.86 15.93
CA PHE A 232 11.09 6.06 15.04
C PHE A 232 10.76 4.69 15.64
N GLN A 233 11.72 4.03 16.29
CA GLN A 233 11.49 2.78 17.01
C GLN A 233 10.44 2.94 18.11
N LYS A 234 10.49 4.04 18.87
CA LYS A 234 9.47 4.37 19.88
C LYS A 234 8.11 4.56 19.22
N SER A 235 8.03 5.32 18.13
CA SER A 235 6.79 5.56 17.40
C SER A 235 6.12 4.26 16.94
N VAL A 236 6.87 3.35 16.32
CA VAL A 236 6.28 2.13 15.75
C VAL A 236 6.00 1.06 16.80
N SER A 237 6.63 1.13 17.98
CA SER A 237 6.35 0.20 19.08
C SER A 237 4.93 0.29 19.65
N GLY A 238 4.24 1.40 19.42
CA GLY A 238 2.84 1.61 19.81
C GLY A 238 1.81 1.17 18.77
N LEU A 239 2.25 0.70 17.59
CA LEU A 239 1.37 0.24 16.53
C LEU A 239 0.84 -1.18 16.83
N PRO A 240 -0.32 -1.56 16.28
CA PRO A 240 -0.85 -2.91 16.42
C PRO A 240 0.09 -3.95 15.80
N ALA A 241 -0.05 -5.21 16.23
CA ALA A 241 0.80 -6.33 15.79
C ALA A 241 0.75 -6.62 14.28
N THR A 242 -0.22 -6.05 13.57
CA THR A 242 -0.35 -6.07 12.10
C THR A 242 0.69 -5.19 11.39
N TYR A 243 1.39 -4.33 12.11
CA TYR A 243 2.55 -3.59 11.57
C TYR A 243 3.82 -4.44 11.65
N ASP A 244 4.35 -4.82 10.49
CA ASP A 244 5.62 -5.55 10.41
C ASP A 244 6.81 -4.58 10.43
N THR A 245 7.39 -4.43 11.61
CA THR A 245 8.61 -3.63 11.85
C THR A 245 9.83 -4.01 11.00
N SER A 246 9.87 -5.21 10.42
CA SER A 246 10.98 -5.70 9.59
C SER A 246 10.85 -5.32 8.12
N THR A 247 9.63 -5.11 7.64
CA THR A 247 9.35 -4.76 6.24
C THR A 247 8.80 -3.35 6.08
N GLY A 248 8.25 -2.76 7.15
CA GLY A 248 7.45 -1.53 7.09
C GLY A 248 6.09 -1.72 6.44
N SER A 249 5.70 -2.98 6.20
CA SER A 249 4.37 -3.35 5.70
C SER A 249 3.35 -3.25 6.83
N TYR A 250 2.15 -2.85 6.46
CA TYR A 250 0.99 -2.94 7.33
C TYR A 250 0.02 -3.90 6.65
N ASP A 251 -0.23 -5.05 7.27
CA ASP A 251 -1.17 -6.03 6.76
C ASP A 251 -2.48 -5.84 7.55
N GLU A 252 -3.47 -5.16 6.97
CA GLU A 252 -4.67 -4.81 7.74
C GLU A 252 -5.55 -6.03 8.09
N TYR A 253 -5.38 -7.21 7.46
CA TYR A 253 -6.14 -8.43 7.77
C TYR A 253 -5.31 -9.72 7.77
N ASP A 254 -5.38 -10.46 8.87
CA ASP A 254 -5.10 -11.90 8.95
C ASP A 254 -6.44 -12.64 9.17
N GLU A 255 -7.00 -13.22 8.10
CA GLU A 255 -8.19 -14.07 8.18
C GLU A 255 -7.90 -15.45 8.81
N ASN A 256 -6.64 -15.80 9.07
CA ASN A 256 -6.25 -17.10 9.64
C ASN A 256 -6.08 -17.08 11.16
N ASN A 257 -6.19 -15.92 11.83
CA ASN A 257 -6.12 -15.81 13.29
C ASN A 257 -7.51 -15.73 13.97
N THR A 258 -8.51 -16.39 13.39
CA THR A 258 -9.77 -16.74 14.10
C THR A 258 -9.95 -18.24 14.28
N SER A 259 -8.98 -19.08 13.91
CA SER A 259 -9.09 -20.54 14.08
C SER A 259 -8.43 -21.10 15.33
N ASN A 260 -7.92 -20.28 16.25
CA ASN A 260 -7.24 -20.81 17.44
C ASN A 260 -7.49 -20.04 18.74
N ASN A 261 -8.74 -19.63 18.97
CA ASN A 261 -9.27 -19.45 20.32
C ASN A 261 -10.64 -20.10 20.39
N ASN A 262 -10.65 -21.43 20.26
CA ASN A 262 -11.71 -22.24 20.86
C ASN A 262 -11.48 -22.19 22.38
N TYR A 263 -11.87 -21.08 23.01
CA TYR A 263 -12.31 -21.17 24.40
C TYR A 263 -13.66 -21.86 24.32
N GLU A 264 -13.63 -23.20 24.39
CA GLU A 264 -14.79 -23.99 24.80
C GLU A 264 -15.18 -23.45 26.18
N ASN A 265 -16.13 -22.52 26.18
CA ASN A 265 -16.99 -22.31 27.32
C ASN A 265 -17.94 -23.51 27.36
N ASP A 266 -17.46 -24.64 27.87
CA ASP A 266 -18.31 -25.70 28.37
C ASP A 266 -18.71 -25.34 29.79
N ASP A 267 -19.61 -24.37 29.89
CA ASP A 267 -20.51 -24.20 31.02
C ASP A 267 -21.79 -23.65 30.41
N ASP A 268 -22.77 -24.52 30.16
CA ASP A 268 -24.10 -24.31 30.71
C ASP A 268 -25.04 -25.50 30.47
N HIS A 269 -25.57 -25.93 31.61
CA HIS A 269 -26.94 -26.36 31.85
C HIS A 269 -27.36 -27.82 31.65
N GLU A 270 -27.47 -28.46 32.83
CA GLU A 270 -28.51 -29.41 33.24
C GLU A 270 -29.84 -29.16 32.54
N ASP A 271 -30.40 -30.20 31.91
CA ASP A 271 -31.83 -30.43 31.86
C ASP A 271 -32.06 -31.91 32.19
N ASP A 272 -32.56 -32.11 33.42
CA ASP A 272 -33.38 -33.26 33.79
C ASP A 272 -34.55 -33.35 32.79
N ASP A 273 -34.83 -34.55 32.27
CA ASP A 273 -36.21 -34.95 32.07
C ASP A 273 -36.34 -36.49 31.96
N ASP A 274 -37.14 -36.98 32.89
CA ASP A 274 -37.61 -38.35 33.03
C ASP A 274 -38.26 -38.90 31.75
N HIS A 275 -38.07 -40.19 31.46
CA HIS A 275 -39.20 -41.03 31.04
C HIS A 275 -38.95 -42.51 31.35
N GLU A 276 -39.84 -43.03 32.18
CA GLU A 276 -40.06 -44.43 32.55
C GLU A 276 -40.45 -45.30 31.35
N GLY A 277 -40.25 -46.63 31.48
CA GLY A 277 -41.18 -47.61 30.93
C GLY A 277 -40.58 -48.75 30.11
N ASP A 278 -40.46 -49.92 30.78
CA ASP A 278 -40.84 -51.28 30.35
C ASP A 278 -40.47 -51.80 28.94
N ASP A 279 -39.70 -52.90 28.86
CA ASP A 279 -40.27 -54.25 28.80
C ASP A 279 -39.21 -55.34 28.47
N HIS A 280 -39.38 -56.49 29.15
CA HIS A 280 -38.88 -57.86 28.91
C HIS A 280 -37.44 -58.28 29.26
#